data_AF-C5FL27-F1
#
_entry.id   AF-C5FL27-F1
#
_cell.length_a   1.000
_cell.length_b   1.000
_cell.length_c   1.000
_cell.angle_alpha   90.00
_cell.angle_beta   90.00
_cell.angle_gamma   90.00
#
_symmetry.space_group_name_H-M   'P 1'
#
loop_
_entity.id
_entity.type
_entity.pdbx_description
1 polymer ?
#
loop_
_entity_poly.entity_id
_entity_poly.type
_entity_poly.pdbx_seq_one_letter_code
_entity_poly.pdbx_strand_id
1 'polypeptide(L)'
;MELPTFIVGWPAFFSFGTHYVRLNALLVILSFFSTAKTSKTPLDIVTASAMPSWLPNFVSFFTSRTRSKNTPQEPSGQQDPRYEPCQLLAQANITSRVWCEDVLACYGVPVVFWDLFLLVANPRDAAQALTKAGYIEAQANPRFISIPQLSDHLRLVLPPGQNIPGKTHSESPQEEKETVGVVLLPASDWNYYLPSKIDDLKFLVPDISEYFDHIVSRWMDLAEIDCPFGDYLSVHIAYIPDYIDEVWTQEFAGQVRREHRQLLFDLLATYTRTAQYRVELSDEGCWIRQRDICTKIIDGSLEPPSVTSFNFEKPAHQEFGTRVVLEISEAELNGFR
;
A
#
# COMPACT_ATOMS: atom_id res chain seq x y z
N MET A 1 -32.20 -6.96 -65.72
CA MET A 1 -32.01 -5.64 -65.08
C MET A 1 -31.20 -5.88 -63.84
N GLU A 2 -29.88 -5.76 -64.00
CA GLU A 2 -28.89 -5.83 -62.92
C GLU A 2 -28.48 -4.41 -62.59
N LEU A 3 -28.54 -4.04 -61.31
CA LEU A 3 -27.90 -2.86 -60.73
C LEU A 3 -27.45 -3.21 -59.29
N PRO A 4 -26.39 -2.56 -58.77
CA PRO A 4 -25.25 -3.29 -58.23
C PRO A 4 -25.13 -3.25 -56.70
N THR A 5 -24.45 -4.29 -56.21
CA THR A 5 -23.95 -4.45 -54.84
C THR A 5 -22.91 -3.38 -54.52
N PHE A 6 -23.20 -2.50 -53.56
CA PHE A 6 -22.19 -1.65 -52.93
C PHE A 6 -21.54 -2.41 -51.77
N ILE A 7 -20.29 -2.80 -51.97
CA ILE A 7 -19.36 -3.23 -50.92
C ILE A 7 -18.73 -1.95 -50.36
N VAL A 8 -19.04 -1.61 -49.12
CA VAL A 8 -18.28 -0.60 -48.36
C VAL A 8 -17.36 -1.37 -47.42
N GLY A 9 -16.08 -1.41 -47.78
CA GLY A 9 -15.02 -1.95 -46.94
C GLY A 9 -14.81 -1.07 -45.71
N TRP A 10 -14.82 -1.69 -44.54
CA TRP A 10 -14.33 -1.10 -43.30
C TRP A 10 -12.90 -1.60 -43.07
N PRO A 11 -11.91 -0.71 -42.87
CA PRO A 11 -10.60 -1.12 -42.41
C PRO A 11 -10.61 -1.38 -40.90
N ALA A 12 -10.24 -2.61 -40.56
CA ALA A 12 -9.36 -3.01 -39.47
C ALA A 12 -8.81 -1.94 -38.50
N PHE A 13 -9.04 -2.23 -37.20
CA PHE A 13 -8.11 -2.12 -36.07
C PHE A 13 -7.48 -0.76 -35.72
N PHE A 14 -7.98 -0.14 -34.65
CA PHE A 14 -7.14 0.40 -33.58
C PHE A 14 -7.70 -0.04 -32.22
N SER A 15 -6.88 -0.78 -31.48
CA SER A 15 -7.10 -1.13 -30.08
C SER A 15 -6.93 0.13 -29.24
N PHE A 16 -8.02 0.69 -28.73
CA PHE A 16 -8.00 1.61 -27.60
C PHE A 16 -8.57 0.86 -26.41
N GLY A 17 -7.70 0.29 -25.58
CA GLY A 17 -8.13 -0.43 -24.39
C GLY A 17 -6.96 -0.78 -23.51
N THR A 18 -6.91 -0.14 -22.32
CA THR A 18 -6.60 -0.74 -21.00
C THR A 18 -6.21 0.31 -19.93
N HIS A 19 -5.78 1.52 -20.29
CA HIS A 19 -5.41 2.54 -19.30
C HIS A 19 -6.60 3.19 -18.57
N TYR A 20 -7.80 3.21 -19.18
CA TYR A 20 -8.95 3.95 -18.65
C TYR A 20 -9.61 3.31 -17.41
N VAL A 21 -9.36 2.02 -17.15
CA VAL A 21 -9.91 1.31 -15.97
C VAL A 21 -8.97 1.43 -14.76
N ARG A 22 -7.67 1.62 -14.98
CA ARG A 22 -6.63 1.67 -13.91
C ARG A 22 -6.78 2.90 -13.01
N LEU A 23 -7.26 4.02 -13.54
CA LEU A 23 -7.43 5.28 -12.81
C LEU A 23 -8.68 5.33 -11.92
N ASN A 24 -9.76 4.65 -12.29
CA ASN A 24 -11.07 4.84 -11.65
C ASN A 24 -11.15 4.30 -10.21
N ALA A 25 -10.43 3.22 -9.88
CA ALA A 25 -10.42 2.68 -8.51
C ALA A 25 -9.61 3.57 -7.54
N LEU A 26 -8.50 4.15 -8.00
CA LEU A 26 -7.69 5.11 -7.24
C LEU A 26 -8.38 6.49 -7.13
N LEU A 27 -9.11 6.91 -8.16
CA LEU A 27 -9.87 8.17 -8.22
C LEU A 27 -11.00 8.25 -7.19
N VAL A 28 -11.71 7.14 -6.95
CA VAL A 28 -12.77 7.09 -5.92
C VAL A 28 -12.17 7.25 -4.52
N ILE A 29 -10.98 6.70 -4.28
CA ILE A 29 -10.31 6.83 -2.98
C ILE A 29 -9.84 8.28 -2.77
N LEU A 30 -9.24 8.92 -3.77
CA LEU A 30 -8.71 10.30 -3.67
C LEU A 30 -9.79 11.39 -3.56
N SER A 31 -10.95 11.22 -4.20
CA SER A 31 -12.06 12.19 -4.16
C SER A 31 -12.72 12.31 -2.79
N PHE A 32 -12.76 11.23 -2.00
CA PHE A 32 -13.24 11.28 -0.61
C PHE A 32 -12.32 12.09 0.31
N PHE A 33 -10.99 12.02 0.11
CA PHE A 33 -10.02 12.73 0.96
C PHE A 33 -9.94 14.24 0.70
N SER A 34 -10.22 14.69 -0.52
CA SER A 34 -10.25 16.12 -0.87
C SER A 34 -11.43 16.87 -0.21
N THR A 35 -12.59 16.21 -0.11
CA THR A 35 -13.83 16.83 0.38
C THR A 35 -13.85 16.98 1.91
N ALA A 36 -13.21 16.07 2.64
CA ALA A 36 -13.16 16.11 4.11
C ALA A 36 -12.27 17.23 4.69
N LYS A 37 -11.30 17.74 3.90
CA LYS A 37 -10.28 18.68 4.39
C LYS A 37 -10.65 20.16 4.21
N THR A 38 -11.68 20.48 3.42
CA THR A 38 -12.06 21.86 3.07
C THR A 38 -13.29 22.39 3.82
N SER A 39 -13.99 21.55 4.59
CA SER A 39 -15.15 21.97 5.37
C SER A 39 -14.75 22.55 6.73
N LYS A 40 -14.76 23.89 6.86
CA LYS A 40 -14.77 24.60 8.16
C LYS A 40 -16.19 24.83 8.72
N THR A 41 -17.20 24.21 8.11
CA THR A 41 -18.60 24.24 8.57
C THR A 41 -18.91 23.02 9.42
N PRO A 42 -19.69 23.16 10.51
CA PRO A 42 -20.21 22.01 11.25
C PRO A 42 -20.97 21.10 10.28
N LEU A 43 -20.65 19.81 10.33
CA LEU A 43 -21.20 18.77 9.47
C LEU A 43 -22.63 18.40 9.93
N ASP A 44 -23.55 19.37 10.01
CA ASP A 44 -24.92 19.13 10.48
C ASP A 44 -25.92 18.86 9.35
N ILE A 45 -25.47 18.84 8.08
CA ILE A 45 -26.34 18.55 6.93
C ILE A 45 -25.64 17.58 5.96
N VAL A 46 -25.28 16.41 6.46
CA VAL A 46 -25.18 15.19 5.64
C VAL A 46 -25.90 14.12 6.42
N THR A 47 -26.99 13.58 5.87
CA THR A 47 -27.74 12.50 6.51
C THR A 47 -26.79 11.32 6.76
N ALA A 48 -26.64 10.95 8.04
CA ALA A 48 -25.79 9.86 8.53
C ALA A 48 -26.09 8.47 7.92
N SER A 49 -27.08 8.36 7.02
CA SER A 49 -27.48 7.11 6.35
C SER A 49 -26.67 6.78 5.09
N ALA A 50 -25.69 7.60 4.68
CA ALA A 50 -24.91 7.39 3.46
C ALA A 50 -23.40 7.21 3.70
N MET A 51 -22.95 7.22 4.95
CA MET A 51 -21.53 7.00 5.25
C MET A 51 -21.24 5.50 5.34
N PRO A 52 -20.17 5.01 4.69
CA PRO A 52 -19.71 3.64 4.89
C PRO A 52 -19.44 3.38 6.38
N SER A 53 -19.84 2.21 6.87
CA SER A 53 -19.77 1.83 8.30
C SER A 53 -18.35 1.86 8.89
N TRP A 54 -17.31 1.89 8.04
CA TRP A 54 -15.90 1.99 8.46
C TRP A 54 -15.44 3.43 8.77
N LEU A 55 -16.14 4.46 8.27
CA LEU A 55 -15.69 5.86 8.34
C LEU A 55 -15.64 6.43 9.78
N PRO A 56 -16.59 6.14 10.70
CA PRO A 56 -16.50 6.63 12.08
C PRO A 56 -15.31 6.03 12.86
N ASN A 57 -15.00 4.75 12.63
CA ASN A 57 -13.83 4.08 13.21
C ASN A 57 -12.53 4.64 12.64
N PHE A 58 -12.51 4.93 11.33
CA PHE A 58 -11.41 5.61 10.66
C PHE A 58 -11.17 7.00 11.28
N VAL A 59 -12.18 7.86 11.38
CA VAL A 59 -12.03 9.22 11.96
C VAL A 59 -11.57 9.16 13.43
N SER A 60 -12.12 8.26 14.24
CA SER A 60 -11.71 8.06 15.65
C SER A 60 -10.25 7.60 15.80
N PHE A 61 -9.81 6.72 14.90
CA PHE A 61 -8.42 6.26 14.82
C PHE A 61 -7.45 7.41 14.49
N PHE A 62 -7.82 8.29 13.54
CA PHE A 62 -7.00 9.44 13.14
C PHE A 62 -6.94 10.55 14.20
N THR A 63 -8.05 10.87 14.86
CA THR A 63 -8.07 11.95 15.87
C THR A 63 -7.25 11.59 17.12
N SER A 64 -7.15 10.30 17.44
CA SER A 64 -6.44 9.81 18.64
C SER A 64 -4.91 9.74 18.47
N ARG A 65 -4.37 9.76 17.24
CA ARG A 65 -2.94 9.51 16.94
C ARG A 65 -2.11 10.75 16.58
N THR A 66 -2.68 11.95 16.64
CA THR A 66 -1.93 13.21 16.36
C THR A 66 -1.07 13.65 17.55
N ARG A 67 -0.02 12.90 17.91
CA ARG A 67 1.07 13.41 18.78
C ARG A 67 2.40 12.66 18.58
N SER A 68 3.42 13.42 18.15
CA SER A 68 4.82 13.08 17.80
C SER A 68 5.59 12.12 18.73
N LYS A 69 6.33 11.13 18.16
CA LYS A 69 7.81 11.09 18.01
C LYS A 69 8.34 9.71 17.51
N ASN A 70 8.93 9.72 16.31
CA ASN A 70 10.15 9.04 15.81
C ASN A 70 10.53 7.60 16.27
N THR A 71 9.54 6.78 16.58
CA THR A 71 9.74 5.34 16.80
C THR A 71 8.47 4.68 16.27
N PRO A 72 8.54 3.51 15.60
CA PRO A 72 7.32 2.78 15.28
C PRO A 72 6.42 2.80 16.51
N GLN A 73 5.20 3.33 16.34
CA GLN A 73 4.19 3.14 17.37
C GLN A 73 3.93 1.65 17.34
N GLU A 74 4.69 0.93 18.18
CA GLU A 74 4.45 -0.49 18.37
C GLU A 74 2.94 -0.60 18.61
N PRO A 75 2.25 -1.49 17.89
CA PRO A 75 1.00 -2.00 18.41
C PRO A 75 1.39 -2.68 19.71
N SER A 76 1.41 -1.92 20.82
CA SER A 76 1.72 -2.43 22.15
C SER A 76 0.89 -3.69 22.26
N GLY A 77 1.56 -4.83 22.39
CA GLY A 77 1.05 -6.15 21.99
C GLY A 77 -0.15 -6.68 22.78
N GLN A 78 -1.07 -5.82 23.23
CA GLN A 78 -2.20 -6.13 24.08
C GLN A 78 -3.50 -5.36 23.80
N GLN A 79 -3.64 -4.48 22.80
CA GLN A 79 -4.92 -3.74 22.66
C GLN A 79 -5.56 -3.62 21.27
N ASP A 80 -4.85 -3.79 20.15
CA ASP A 80 -5.52 -3.74 18.85
C ASP A 80 -5.94 -5.16 18.41
N PRO A 81 -7.24 -5.47 18.36
CA PRO A 81 -7.72 -6.78 17.92
C PRO A 81 -7.33 -7.10 16.48
N ARG A 82 -6.96 -6.10 15.67
CA ARG A 82 -6.44 -6.32 14.31
C ARG A 82 -5.19 -7.21 14.31
N TYR A 83 -4.32 -7.12 15.33
CA TYR A 83 -3.09 -7.90 15.40
C TYR A 83 -3.21 -9.18 16.25
N GLU A 84 -4.42 -9.59 16.65
CA GLU A 84 -4.69 -10.89 17.28
C GLU A 84 -4.09 -12.08 16.48
N PRO A 85 -4.16 -12.14 15.13
CA PRO A 85 -3.51 -13.20 14.36
C PRO A 85 -2.01 -13.34 14.65
N CYS A 86 -1.30 -12.24 14.88
CA CYS A 86 0.13 -12.28 15.21
C CYS A 86 0.37 -12.96 16.56
N GLN A 87 -0.50 -12.71 17.55
CA GLN A 87 -0.43 -13.34 18.87
C GLN A 87 -0.74 -14.84 18.80
N LEU A 88 -1.73 -15.22 17.99
CA LEU A 88 -2.09 -16.63 17.78
C LEU A 88 -0.96 -17.40 17.09
N LEU A 89 -0.33 -16.81 16.07
CA LEU A 89 0.85 -17.39 15.42
C LEU A 89 2.03 -17.48 16.40
N ALA A 90 2.21 -16.46 17.23
CA ALA A 90 3.23 -16.46 18.28
C ALA A 90 3.06 -17.61 19.28
N GLN A 91 1.84 -17.85 19.75
CA GLN A 91 1.51 -18.96 20.65
C GLN A 91 1.73 -20.34 19.99
N ALA A 92 1.60 -20.41 18.67
CA ALA A 92 1.92 -21.60 17.88
C ALA A 92 3.42 -21.73 17.55
N ASN A 93 4.28 -20.84 18.08
CA ASN A 93 5.71 -20.75 17.77
C ASN A 93 6.00 -20.55 16.27
N ILE A 94 5.14 -19.78 15.60
CA ILE A 94 5.30 -19.37 14.21
C ILE A 94 5.63 -17.89 14.18
N THR A 95 6.80 -17.55 13.65
CA THR A 95 7.20 -16.16 13.46
C THR A 95 6.43 -15.51 12.32
N SER A 96 5.89 -14.32 12.57
CA SER A 96 5.20 -13.51 11.58
C SER A 96 5.58 -12.04 11.69
N ARG A 97 5.60 -11.31 10.57
CA ARG A 97 5.84 -9.86 10.53
C ARG A 97 4.67 -9.15 9.86
N VAL A 98 4.21 -8.03 10.43
CA VAL A 98 3.20 -7.17 9.81
C VAL A 98 3.76 -6.57 8.52
N TRP A 99 2.96 -6.54 7.46
CA TRP A 99 3.40 -6.10 6.13
C TRP A 99 2.38 -5.16 5.44
N CYS A 100 2.78 -4.62 4.29
CA CYS A 100 1.95 -3.74 3.45
C CYS A 100 1.41 -2.49 4.18
N GLU A 101 0.13 -2.15 4.00
CA GLU A 101 -0.49 -0.90 4.45
C GLU A 101 -0.37 -0.73 5.97
N ASP A 102 -0.47 -1.81 6.73
CA ASP A 102 -0.35 -1.78 8.19
C ASP A 102 1.01 -1.27 8.67
N VAL A 103 2.09 -1.53 7.93
CA VAL A 103 3.42 -0.98 8.25
C VAL A 103 3.35 0.54 8.13
N LEU A 104 2.93 1.05 6.98
CA LEU A 104 2.82 2.49 6.73
C LEU A 104 1.91 3.17 7.76
N ALA A 105 0.79 2.55 8.12
CA ALA A 105 -0.11 3.06 9.14
C ALA A 105 0.52 3.17 10.53
N CYS A 106 1.38 2.22 10.92
CA CYS A 106 2.12 2.27 12.19
C CYS A 106 3.15 3.41 12.22
N TYR A 107 3.56 3.92 11.05
CA TYR A 107 4.38 5.13 10.89
C TYR A 107 3.55 6.40 10.63
N GLY A 108 2.22 6.35 10.83
CA GLY A 108 1.35 7.52 10.74
C GLY A 108 0.90 7.91 9.32
N VAL A 109 1.20 7.08 8.32
CA VAL A 109 0.72 7.30 6.94
C VAL A 109 -0.80 7.07 6.88
N PRO A 110 -1.58 7.99 6.27
CA PRO A 110 -3.03 7.88 6.22
C PRO A 110 -3.50 6.90 5.14
N VAL A 111 -3.33 5.60 5.41
CA VAL A 111 -3.76 4.52 4.51
C VAL A 111 -5.13 3.96 4.90
N VAL A 112 -5.81 3.33 3.93
CA VAL A 112 -7.05 2.59 4.18
C VAL A 112 -6.70 1.15 4.53
N PHE A 113 -7.24 0.66 5.66
CA PHE A 113 -7.05 -0.71 6.10
C PHE A 113 -8.00 -1.67 5.38
N TRP A 114 -7.43 -2.61 4.64
CA TRP A 114 -8.16 -3.74 4.09
C TRP A 114 -7.86 -4.98 4.95
N ASP A 115 -7.36 -6.05 4.33
CA ASP A 115 -6.86 -7.22 5.04
C ASP A 115 -5.55 -6.92 5.78
N LEU A 116 -5.26 -7.71 6.81
CA LEU A 116 -3.95 -7.71 7.47
C LEU A 116 -3.00 -8.63 6.69
N PHE A 117 -1.94 -8.07 6.12
CA PHE A 117 -0.90 -8.85 5.46
C PHE A 117 0.18 -9.24 6.45
N LEU A 118 0.48 -10.54 6.53
CA LEU A 118 1.53 -11.09 7.39
C LEU A 118 2.56 -11.83 6.55
N LEU A 119 3.84 -11.46 6.69
CA LEU A 119 4.94 -12.29 6.22
C LEU A 119 5.10 -13.47 7.17
N VAL A 120 5.15 -14.68 6.61
CA VAL A 120 5.39 -15.94 7.34
C VAL A 120 6.35 -16.83 6.56
N ALA A 121 7.10 -17.67 7.25
CA ALA A 121 8.05 -18.58 6.59
C ALA A 121 7.32 -19.64 5.74
N ASN A 122 6.22 -20.18 6.25
CA ASN A 122 5.35 -21.13 5.54
C ASN A 122 3.88 -20.73 5.74
N PRO A 123 3.20 -20.20 4.70
CA PRO A 123 1.80 -19.82 4.78
C PRO A 123 0.85 -20.95 5.17
N ARG A 124 1.15 -22.20 4.81
CA ARG A 124 0.27 -23.33 5.12
C ARG A 124 0.27 -23.67 6.61
N ASP A 125 1.45 -23.66 7.24
CA ASP A 125 1.58 -23.93 8.67
C ASP A 125 0.92 -22.82 9.49
N ALA A 126 1.10 -21.56 9.07
CA ALA A 126 0.45 -20.40 9.67
C ALA A 126 -1.07 -20.46 9.51
N ALA A 127 -1.57 -20.81 8.32
CA ALA A 127 -3.01 -21.00 8.09
C ALA A 127 -3.58 -22.09 8.99
N GLN A 128 -2.89 -23.23 9.13
CA GLN A 128 -3.33 -24.31 10.00
C GLN A 128 -3.42 -23.87 11.47
N ALA A 129 -2.46 -23.07 11.95
CA ALA A 129 -2.50 -22.51 13.30
C ALA A 129 -3.69 -21.58 13.50
N LEU A 130 -3.95 -20.67 12.56
CA LEU A 130 -5.11 -19.77 12.61
C LEU A 130 -6.43 -20.54 12.50
N THR A 131 -6.51 -21.60 11.70
CA THR A 131 -7.70 -22.44 11.62
C THR A 131 -8.01 -23.16 12.91
N LYS A 132 -7.00 -23.61 13.66
CA LYS A 132 -7.20 -24.16 15.02
C LYS A 132 -7.76 -23.12 15.99
N ALA A 133 -7.50 -21.83 15.74
CA ALA A 133 -8.04 -20.71 16.50
C ALA A 133 -9.43 -20.24 16.01
N GLY A 134 -10.04 -20.92 15.03
CA GLY A 134 -11.39 -20.62 14.55
C GLY A 134 -11.46 -19.85 13.24
N TYR A 135 -10.32 -19.46 12.65
CA TYR A 135 -10.31 -18.83 11.33
C TYR A 135 -10.68 -19.83 10.23
N ILE A 136 -11.43 -19.39 9.23
CA ILE A 136 -11.78 -20.18 8.05
C ILE A 136 -11.10 -19.61 6.82
N GLU A 137 -10.69 -20.49 5.90
CA GLU A 137 -10.19 -20.07 4.60
C GLU A 137 -11.30 -19.36 3.82
N ALA A 138 -10.95 -18.25 3.19
CA ALA A 138 -11.86 -17.42 2.43
C ALA A 138 -11.30 -17.16 1.02
N GLN A 139 -12.19 -16.78 0.11
CA GLN A 139 -11.77 -16.28 -1.19
C GLN A 139 -10.95 -14.99 -1.04
N ALA A 140 -10.10 -14.74 -2.03
CA ALA A 140 -9.34 -13.50 -2.16
C ALA A 140 -10.24 -12.28 -2.03
N ASN A 141 -9.70 -11.21 -1.44
CA ASN A 141 -10.41 -9.94 -1.37
C ASN A 141 -10.68 -9.44 -2.80
N PRO A 142 -11.93 -9.09 -3.15
CA PRO A 142 -12.24 -8.57 -4.49
C PRO A 142 -11.40 -7.35 -4.89
N ARG A 143 -10.87 -6.61 -3.91
CA ARG A 143 -10.01 -5.44 -4.14
C ARG A 143 -8.62 -5.79 -4.67
N PHE A 144 -8.13 -6.98 -4.35
CA PHE A 144 -6.80 -7.44 -4.76
C PHE A 144 -6.87 -8.42 -5.93
N ILE A 145 -8.06 -8.72 -6.47
CA ILE A 145 -8.23 -9.73 -7.52
C ILE A 145 -7.45 -9.44 -8.81
N SER A 146 -7.13 -8.18 -9.07
CA SER A 146 -6.30 -7.77 -10.20
C SER A 146 -4.79 -7.80 -9.91
N ILE A 147 -4.39 -8.21 -8.71
CA ILE A 147 -3.01 -8.25 -8.23
C ILE A 147 -2.71 -9.69 -7.76
N PRO A 148 -2.35 -10.61 -8.69
CA PRO A 148 -2.11 -12.02 -8.38
C PRO A 148 -1.14 -12.25 -7.21
N GLN A 149 -0.12 -11.40 -7.10
CA GLN A 149 0.88 -11.40 -6.02
C GLN A 149 0.32 -11.07 -4.64
N LEU A 150 -0.96 -10.70 -4.54
CA LEU A 150 -1.68 -10.50 -3.30
C LEU A 150 -2.92 -11.42 -3.22
N SER A 151 -3.62 -11.65 -4.34
CA SER A 151 -4.86 -12.45 -4.36
C SER A 151 -4.67 -13.95 -4.33
N ASP A 152 -3.54 -14.47 -4.84
CA ASP A 152 -3.34 -15.92 -4.96
C ASP A 152 -2.85 -16.55 -3.65
N HIS A 153 -2.66 -15.73 -2.61
CA HIS A 153 -2.21 -16.15 -1.30
C HIS A 153 -3.36 -16.59 -0.39
N LEU A 154 -3.02 -17.37 0.65
CA LEU A 154 -3.98 -17.87 1.61
C LEU A 154 -4.59 -16.72 2.41
N ARG A 155 -5.90 -16.57 2.29
CA ARG A 155 -6.69 -15.59 3.02
C ARG A 155 -7.59 -16.29 4.03
N LEU A 156 -7.56 -15.83 5.27
CA LEU A 156 -8.39 -16.36 6.34
C LEU A 156 -9.26 -15.27 6.97
N VAL A 157 -10.47 -15.62 7.37
CA VAL A 157 -11.40 -14.71 8.07
C VAL A 157 -11.95 -15.39 9.32
N LEU A 158 -12.35 -14.60 10.32
CA LEU A 158 -13.17 -15.13 11.41
C LEU A 158 -14.61 -15.30 10.92
N PRO A 159 -15.27 -16.44 11.22
CA PRO A 159 -16.67 -16.64 10.90
C PRO A 159 -17.57 -15.55 11.51
N PRO A 160 -18.66 -15.13 10.83
CA PRO A 160 -19.63 -14.23 11.40
C PRO A 160 -20.20 -14.81 12.71
N GLY A 161 -20.23 -14.02 13.78
CA GLY A 161 -20.76 -14.43 15.10
C GLY A 161 -19.72 -14.90 16.13
N GLN A 162 -18.45 -15.07 15.75
CA GLN A 162 -17.34 -15.10 16.71
C GLN A 162 -16.83 -13.66 16.90
N ASN A 163 -17.39 -12.98 17.90
CA ASN A 163 -17.18 -11.56 18.19
C ASN A 163 -15.69 -11.18 18.29
N ILE A 164 -15.23 -10.32 17.39
CA ILE A 164 -14.26 -9.28 17.78
C ILE A 164 -15.07 -8.24 18.58
N PRO A 165 -14.70 -7.92 19.83
CA PRO A 165 -15.40 -6.89 20.59
C PRO A 165 -15.33 -5.55 19.84
N GLY A 166 -16.48 -5.01 19.42
CA GLY A 166 -16.57 -3.64 18.88
C GLY A 166 -17.20 -3.45 17.49
N LYS A 167 -17.65 -4.50 16.80
CA LYS A 167 -18.44 -4.34 15.55
C LYS A 167 -19.89 -4.78 15.75
N THR A 168 -20.82 -3.84 15.63
CA THR A 168 -22.25 -4.11 15.45
C THR A 168 -22.46 -4.76 14.09
N HIS A 169 -22.87 -6.02 14.09
CA HIS A 169 -23.22 -6.77 12.88
C HIS A 169 -24.40 -6.10 12.15
N SER A 170 -24.26 -5.88 10.84
CA SER A 170 -25.41 -5.72 9.95
C SER A 170 -25.67 -7.06 9.28
N GLU A 171 -26.89 -7.59 9.35
CA GLU A 171 -27.22 -8.93 8.84
C GLU A 171 -27.42 -8.96 7.31
N SER A 172 -26.69 -8.17 6.54
CA SER A 172 -26.87 -8.12 5.09
C SER A 172 -25.98 -9.16 4.38
N PRO A 173 -26.53 -10.03 3.51
CA PRO A 173 -25.76 -11.02 2.72
C PRO A 173 -24.69 -10.41 1.79
N GLN A 174 -24.65 -9.09 1.65
CA GLN A 174 -23.62 -8.37 0.89
C GLN A 174 -22.33 -8.14 1.68
N GLU A 175 -22.34 -8.31 3.02
CA GLU A 175 -21.20 -8.00 3.89
C GLU A 175 -20.10 -9.07 3.93
N GLU A 176 -20.35 -10.29 3.43
CA GLU A 176 -19.31 -11.33 3.36
C GLU A 176 -18.11 -10.90 2.49
N LYS A 177 -18.33 -9.98 1.53
CA LYS A 177 -17.28 -9.39 0.68
C LYS A 177 -16.45 -8.31 1.39
N GLU A 178 -16.84 -7.88 2.58
CA GLU A 178 -16.21 -6.78 3.31
C GLU A 178 -15.57 -7.21 4.64
N THR A 179 -15.69 -8.47 5.02
CA THR A 179 -15.02 -9.00 6.21
C THR A 179 -13.51 -8.87 6.04
N VAL A 180 -12.88 -8.05 6.87
CA VAL A 180 -11.42 -7.91 6.97
C VAL A 180 -10.83 -9.27 7.35
N GLY A 181 -9.92 -9.77 6.53
CA GLY A 181 -9.23 -11.03 6.72
C GLY A 181 -7.74 -10.85 7.01
N VAL A 182 -7.05 -11.98 7.09
CA VAL A 182 -5.61 -12.11 7.22
C VAL A 182 -5.09 -12.76 5.95
N VAL A 183 -4.14 -12.12 5.27
CA VAL A 183 -3.47 -12.68 4.10
C VAL A 183 -2.06 -13.11 4.49
N LEU A 184 -1.74 -14.38 4.25
CA LEU A 184 -0.46 -14.98 4.61
C LEU A 184 0.47 -14.99 3.39
N LEU A 185 1.50 -14.15 3.45
CA LEU A 185 2.49 -13.98 2.40
C LEU A 185 3.76 -14.77 2.74
N PRO A 186 4.33 -15.57 1.81
CA PRO A 186 5.63 -16.18 2.02
C PRO A 186 6.72 -15.10 2.16
N ALA A 187 7.46 -15.10 3.26
CA ALA A 187 8.53 -14.12 3.47
C ALA A 187 9.63 -14.18 2.38
N SER A 188 9.85 -15.37 1.81
CA SER A 188 10.76 -15.59 0.68
C SER A 188 10.41 -14.76 -0.55
N ASP A 189 9.12 -14.56 -0.82
CA ASP A 189 8.65 -13.84 -2.01
C ASP A 189 8.92 -12.34 -1.92
N TRP A 190 9.20 -11.86 -0.70
CA TRP A 190 9.52 -10.47 -0.36
C TRP A 190 11.00 -10.29 -0.02
N ASN A 191 11.84 -11.28 -0.34
CA ASN A 191 13.26 -11.33 0.02
C ASN A 191 13.50 -11.07 1.52
N TYR A 192 12.55 -11.40 2.38
CA TYR A 192 12.56 -11.09 3.80
C TYR A 192 12.95 -12.32 4.62
N TYR A 193 13.92 -12.16 5.51
CA TYR A 193 14.35 -13.23 6.40
C TYR A 193 13.63 -13.14 7.74
N LEU A 194 12.74 -14.09 8.01
CA LEU A 194 12.16 -14.26 9.33
C LEU A 194 13.10 -15.06 10.23
N PRO A 195 13.34 -14.61 11.48
CA PRO A 195 14.05 -15.40 12.47
C PRO A 195 13.36 -16.75 12.67
N SER A 196 14.12 -17.82 12.91
CA SER A 196 13.54 -19.16 13.12
C SER A 196 12.89 -19.31 14.50
N LYS A 197 13.19 -18.43 15.45
CA LYS A 197 12.61 -18.43 16.81
C LYS A 197 11.90 -17.12 17.04
N ILE A 198 10.78 -17.19 17.76
CA ILE A 198 10.00 -16.01 18.07
C ILE A 198 10.72 -15.05 19.03
N ASP A 199 11.52 -15.57 19.95
CA ASP A 199 12.29 -14.75 20.89
C ASP A 199 13.31 -13.83 20.18
N ASP A 200 13.69 -14.18 18.95
CA ASP A 200 14.59 -13.38 18.12
C ASP A 200 13.84 -12.26 17.36
N LEU A 201 12.50 -12.33 17.30
CA LEU A 201 11.66 -11.31 16.67
C LEU A 201 11.35 -10.20 17.67
N LYS A 202 12.14 -9.12 17.62
CA LYS A 202 12.04 -8.01 18.57
C LYS A 202 10.70 -7.27 18.53
N PHE A 203 10.17 -7.06 17.33
CA PHE A 203 9.00 -6.21 17.07
C PHE A 203 8.06 -6.89 16.07
N LEU A 204 6.77 -6.55 16.08
CA LEU A 204 5.83 -7.07 15.09
C LEU A 204 5.88 -6.31 13.76
N VAL A 205 6.19 -5.01 13.83
CA VAL A 205 6.30 -4.10 12.69
C VAL A 205 7.78 -3.91 12.35
N PRO A 206 8.17 -3.93 11.07
CA PRO A 206 9.54 -3.67 10.67
C PRO A 206 9.98 -2.22 10.89
N ASP A 207 11.29 -2.05 11.02
CA ASP A 207 11.89 -0.72 10.93
C ASP A 207 11.57 -0.14 9.55
N ILE A 208 11.32 1.17 9.45
CA ILE A 208 10.88 1.76 8.18
C ILE A 208 11.96 1.66 7.09
N SER A 209 13.24 1.68 7.47
CA SER A 209 14.38 1.50 6.55
C SER A 209 14.42 0.06 6.01
N GLU A 210 14.24 -0.93 6.89
CA GLU A 210 14.09 -2.34 6.52
C GLU A 210 12.91 -2.51 5.56
N TYR A 211 11.73 -1.99 5.90
CA TYR A 211 10.55 -2.07 5.05
C TYR A 211 10.79 -1.44 3.67
N PHE A 212 11.35 -0.22 3.62
CA PHE A 212 11.70 0.47 2.38
C PHE A 212 12.60 -0.41 1.51
N ASP A 213 13.66 -0.98 2.07
CA ASP A 213 14.59 -1.82 1.31
C ASP A 213 13.91 -3.04 0.68
N HIS A 214 13.05 -3.73 1.43
CA HIS A 214 12.37 -4.92 0.91
C HIS A 214 11.29 -4.59 -0.13
N ILE A 215 10.55 -3.48 0.04
CA ILE A 215 9.59 -3.03 -0.98
C ILE A 215 10.34 -2.60 -2.26
N VAL A 216 11.44 -1.87 -2.13
CA VAL A 216 12.27 -1.48 -3.29
C VAL A 216 12.85 -2.71 -3.97
N SER A 217 13.44 -3.66 -3.24
CA SER A 217 13.93 -4.91 -3.84
C SER A 217 12.80 -5.63 -4.60
N ARG A 218 11.61 -5.73 -4.00
CA ARG A 218 10.47 -6.39 -4.66
C ARG A 218 10.03 -5.66 -5.93
N TRP A 219 10.06 -4.32 -5.93
CA TRP A 219 9.77 -3.48 -7.10
C TRP A 219 10.82 -3.64 -8.21
N MET A 220 12.10 -3.78 -7.87
CA MET A 220 13.18 -4.04 -8.83
C MET A 220 13.10 -5.45 -9.43
N ASP A 221 12.63 -6.42 -8.66
CA ASP A 221 12.53 -7.84 -9.06
C ASP A 221 11.30 -8.15 -9.94
N LEU A 222 10.47 -7.14 -10.24
CA LEU A 222 9.35 -7.32 -11.17
C LEU A 222 9.85 -7.77 -12.55
N ALA A 223 9.05 -8.59 -13.22
CA ALA A 223 9.28 -8.92 -14.62
C ALA A 223 8.96 -7.70 -15.52
N GLU A 224 7.88 -6.99 -15.18
CA GLU A 224 7.35 -5.84 -15.90
C GLU A 224 6.83 -4.81 -14.88
N ILE A 225 7.13 -3.53 -15.09
CA ILE A 225 6.67 -2.46 -14.19
C ILE A 225 5.21 -2.05 -14.44
N ASP A 226 4.74 -2.16 -15.69
CA ASP A 226 3.40 -1.74 -16.14
C ASP A 226 2.27 -2.71 -15.72
N CYS A 227 2.43 -3.33 -14.56
CA CYS A 227 1.46 -4.25 -13.97
C CYS A 227 0.81 -3.64 -12.71
N PRO A 228 -0.41 -4.07 -12.34
CA PRO A 228 -1.09 -3.58 -11.14
C PRO A 228 -0.28 -3.72 -9.84
N PHE A 229 0.59 -4.74 -9.76
CA PHE A 229 1.47 -4.92 -8.61
C PHE A 229 2.63 -3.91 -8.58
N GLY A 230 3.15 -3.51 -9.75
CA GLY A 230 4.12 -2.44 -9.88
C GLY A 230 3.56 -1.11 -9.39
N ASP A 231 2.35 -0.76 -9.83
CA ASP A 231 1.62 0.43 -9.36
C ASP A 231 1.43 0.39 -7.82
N TYR A 232 1.04 -0.76 -7.29
CA TYR A 232 0.86 -0.97 -5.85
C TYR A 232 2.15 -0.70 -5.06
N LEU A 233 3.28 -1.30 -5.46
CA LEU A 233 4.56 -1.09 -4.77
C LEU A 233 5.06 0.35 -4.91
N SER A 234 4.89 0.95 -6.09
CA SER A 234 5.24 2.36 -6.34
C SER A 234 4.53 3.32 -5.39
N VAL A 235 3.25 3.09 -5.09
CA VAL A 235 2.50 3.89 -4.11
C VAL A 235 3.11 3.77 -2.71
N HIS A 236 3.46 2.55 -2.29
CA HIS A 236 4.09 2.32 -0.98
C HIS A 236 5.44 3.03 -0.88
N ILE A 237 6.26 2.95 -1.92
CA ILE A 237 7.57 3.63 -1.98
C ILE A 237 7.39 5.15 -1.92
N ALA A 238 6.42 5.71 -2.65
CA ALA A 238 6.17 7.16 -2.68
C ALA A 238 5.61 7.69 -1.35
N TYR A 239 4.78 6.93 -0.64
CA TYR A 239 4.21 7.34 0.65
C TYR A 239 5.25 7.55 1.74
N ILE A 240 6.36 6.82 1.68
CA ILE A 240 7.41 6.90 2.69
C ILE A 240 8.01 8.33 2.78
N PRO A 241 8.60 8.93 1.73
CA PRO A 241 9.09 10.31 1.76
C PRO A 241 8.01 11.37 1.90
N ASP A 242 6.78 11.10 1.43
CA ASP A 242 5.64 12.02 1.56
C ASP A 242 5.25 12.26 3.02
N TYR A 243 5.13 11.17 3.80
CA TYR A 243 4.46 11.20 5.10
C TYR A 243 5.39 11.00 6.29
N ILE A 244 6.53 10.31 6.12
CA ILE A 244 7.37 9.90 7.23
C ILE A 244 8.57 10.85 7.34
N ASP A 245 8.58 11.71 8.37
CA ASP A 245 9.63 12.72 8.55
C ASP A 245 11.03 12.11 8.78
N GLU A 246 11.10 10.92 9.38
CA GLU A 246 12.37 10.24 9.69
C GLU A 246 13.24 9.99 8.46
N VAL A 247 12.63 9.85 7.28
CA VAL A 247 13.36 9.56 6.04
C VAL A 247 14.16 10.74 5.51
N TRP A 248 13.91 11.93 6.07
CA TRP A 248 14.64 13.16 5.86
C TRP A 248 15.81 13.31 6.86
N THR A 249 16.43 12.21 7.26
CA THR A 249 17.57 12.21 8.17
C THR A 249 18.75 11.45 7.58
N GLN A 250 19.96 11.86 7.98
CA GLN A 250 21.18 11.17 7.58
C GLN A 250 21.23 9.77 8.19
N GLU A 251 20.68 9.62 9.39
CA GLU A 251 20.58 8.35 10.12
C GLU A 251 19.76 7.33 9.33
N PHE A 252 18.55 7.70 8.89
CA PHE A 252 17.69 6.82 8.09
C PHE A 252 18.37 6.40 6.78
N ALA A 253 18.91 7.36 6.02
CA ALA A 253 19.59 7.06 4.77
C ALA A 253 20.87 6.22 4.97
N GLY A 254 21.49 6.29 6.16
CA GLY A 254 22.57 5.42 6.57
C GLY A 254 22.15 3.97 6.82
N GLN A 255 20.91 3.74 7.23
CA GLN A 255 20.33 2.41 7.46
C GLN A 255 19.85 1.74 6.17
N VAL A 256 19.38 2.51 5.20
CA VAL A 256 18.97 2.02 3.87
C VAL A 256 20.15 1.35 3.16
N ARG A 257 19.90 0.19 2.53
CA ARG A 257 20.89 -0.57 1.75
C ARG A 257 21.55 0.30 0.69
N ARG A 258 22.86 0.08 0.49
CA ARG A 258 23.71 0.91 -0.36
C ARG A 258 23.14 1.04 -1.78
N GLU A 259 22.69 -0.06 -2.34
CA GLU A 259 22.11 -0.17 -3.68
C GLU A 259 20.79 0.60 -3.85
N HIS A 260 20.01 0.79 -2.78
CA HIS A 260 18.72 1.49 -2.86
C HIS A 260 18.81 3.00 -2.55
N ARG A 261 19.96 3.48 -2.06
CA ARG A 261 20.14 4.89 -1.66
C ARG A 261 19.94 5.86 -2.81
N GLN A 262 20.30 5.48 -4.04
CA GLN A 262 20.08 6.36 -5.19
C GLN A 262 18.60 6.62 -5.42
N LEU A 263 17.75 5.59 -5.32
CA LEU A 263 16.30 5.76 -5.44
C LEU A 263 15.76 6.64 -4.31
N LEU A 264 16.18 6.41 -3.06
CA LEU A 264 15.79 7.28 -1.94
C LEU A 264 16.15 8.75 -2.23
N PHE A 265 17.37 9.03 -2.67
CA PHE A 265 17.80 10.40 -2.93
C PHE A 265 17.10 11.03 -4.14
N ASP A 266 16.81 10.25 -5.18
CA ASP A 266 16.02 10.72 -6.32
C ASP A 266 14.58 11.07 -5.89
N LEU A 267 13.99 10.27 -5.00
CA LEU A 267 12.68 10.56 -4.40
C LEU A 267 12.72 11.83 -3.55
N LEU A 268 13.66 11.96 -2.62
CA LEU A 268 13.81 13.17 -1.81
C LEU A 268 14.10 14.42 -2.66
N ALA A 269 14.88 14.27 -3.74
CA ALA A 269 15.16 15.34 -4.69
C ALA A 269 13.90 15.83 -5.43
N THR A 270 12.91 14.95 -5.64
CA THR A 270 11.62 15.32 -6.27
C THR A 270 10.85 16.35 -5.44
N TYR A 271 10.98 16.32 -4.12
CA TYR A 271 10.30 17.27 -3.24
C TYR A 271 11.08 18.57 -3.03
N THR A 272 12.41 18.53 -3.15
CA THR A 272 13.27 19.72 -2.95
C THR A 272 13.41 20.56 -4.22
N ARG A 273 13.27 19.97 -5.41
CA ARG A 273 13.39 20.69 -6.69
C ARG A 273 12.04 21.23 -7.16
N THR A 274 12.07 22.40 -7.80
CA THR A 274 10.95 22.90 -8.60
C THR A 274 10.53 21.84 -9.62
N ALA A 275 9.22 21.66 -9.84
CA ALA A 275 8.46 20.60 -10.51
C ALA A 275 9.01 19.91 -11.80
N GLN A 276 10.18 20.27 -12.30
CA GLN A 276 10.79 19.81 -13.53
C GLN A 276 11.46 18.43 -13.42
N TYR A 277 11.70 17.91 -12.21
CA TYR A 277 12.28 16.57 -11.99
C TYR A 277 11.42 15.81 -10.99
N ARG A 278 10.37 15.14 -11.50
CA ARG A 278 9.56 14.22 -10.71
C ARG A 278 10.01 12.79 -11.04
N VAL A 279 10.37 12.03 -10.01
CA VAL A 279 10.53 10.58 -10.14
C VAL A 279 9.14 9.98 -10.32
N GLU A 280 8.89 9.42 -11.50
CA GLU A 280 7.66 8.68 -11.80
C GLU A 280 7.97 7.19 -11.63
N LEU A 281 7.59 6.63 -10.48
CA LEU A 281 7.87 5.22 -10.15
C LEU A 281 7.11 4.22 -11.05
N SER A 282 6.09 4.68 -11.77
CA SER A 282 5.39 3.89 -12.78
C SER A 282 6.03 4.01 -14.18
N ASP A 283 7.07 4.85 -14.35
CA ASP A 283 7.74 5.00 -15.63
C ASP A 283 8.77 3.87 -15.83
N GLU A 284 8.70 3.18 -16.97
CA GLU A 284 9.62 2.11 -17.33
C GLU A 284 11.06 2.60 -17.45
N GLY A 285 11.28 3.82 -17.95
CA GLY A 285 12.61 4.43 -18.02
C GLY A 285 13.22 4.64 -16.63
N CYS A 286 12.44 5.13 -15.68
CA CYS A 286 12.81 5.26 -14.29
C CYS A 286 13.19 3.89 -13.70
N TRP A 287 12.32 2.90 -13.86
CA TRP A 287 12.52 1.56 -13.34
C TRP A 287 13.79 0.88 -13.90
N ILE A 288 13.99 0.90 -15.23
CA ILE A 288 15.20 0.38 -15.88
C ILE A 288 16.45 1.09 -15.36
N ARG A 289 16.42 2.42 -15.28
CA ARG A 289 17.56 3.20 -14.76
C ARG A 289 17.92 2.80 -13.34
N GLN A 290 16.93 2.65 -12.46
CA GLN A 290 17.17 2.31 -11.06
C GLN A 290 17.68 0.88 -10.91
N ARG A 291 17.19 -0.07 -11.72
CA ARG A 291 17.72 -1.44 -11.78
C ARG A 291 19.19 -1.48 -12.23
N ASP A 292 19.53 -0.73 -13.28
CA ASP A 292 20.91 -0.62 -13.79
C ASP A 292 21.85 -0.04 -12.72
N ILE A 293 21.44 1.03 -12.04
CA ILE A 293 22.20 1.61 -10.93
C ILE A 293 22.40 0.62 -9.79
N CYS A 294 21.33 -0.06 -9.34
CA CYS A 294 21.43 -1.08 -8.28
C CYS A 294 22.41 -2.18 -8.67
N THR A 295 22.32 -2.68 -9.91
CA THR A 295 23.21 -3.74 -10.43
C THR A 295 24.67 -3.28 -10.41
N LYS A 296 24.94 -2.07 -10.88
CA LYS A 296 26.29 -1.48 -10.88
C LYS A 296 26.83 -1.20 -9.48
N ILE A 297 25.98 -0.92 -8.50
CA ILE A 297 26.41 -0.79 -7.10
C ILE A 297 26.76 -2.16 -6.51
N ILE A 298 25.93 -3.17 -6.79
CA ILE A 298 26.13 -4.55 -6.31
C ILE A 298 27.40 -5.16 -6.90
N ASP A 299 27.68 -4.94 -8.19
CA ASP A 299 28.89 -5.45 -8.85
C ASP A 299 30.16 -4.63 -8.56
N GLY A 300 30.02 -3.48 -7.89
CA GLY A 300 31.13 -2.59 -7.52
C GLY A 300 31.63 -1.67 -8.64
N SER A 301 30.92 -1.59 -9.78
CA SER A 301 31.26 -0.67 -10.88
C SER A 301 30.78 0.76 -10.67
N LEU A 302 29.88 0.98 -9.70
CA LEU A 302 29.38 2.29 -9.31
C LEU A 302 29.38 2.42 -7.78
N GLU A 303 29.94 3.52 -7.26
CA GLU A 303 29.81 3.82 -5.84
C GLU A 303 28.42 4.40 -5.53
N PRO A 304 27.74 3.94 -4.47
CA PRO A 304 26.47 4.51 -4.04
C PRO A 304 26.68 5.95 -3.55
N PRO A 305 25.64 6.80 -3.64
CA PRO A 305 25.76 8.17 -3.21
C PRO A 305 26.06 8.26 -1.71
N SER A 306 26.98 9.16 -1.33
CA SER A 306 27.35 9.35 0.07
C SER A 306 26.22 10.02 0.84
N VAL A 307 25.89 9.47 2.00
CA VAL A 307 24.88 10.04 2.89
C VAL A 307 25.27 11.44 3.35
N THR A 308 26.55 11.74 3.50
CA THR A 308 27.01 13.08 3.92
C THR A 308 26.88 14.15 2.82
N SER A 309 26.57 13.76 1.58
CA SER A 309 26.55 14.67 0.43
C SER A 309 25.16 15.22 0.10
N PHE A 310 24.11 14.65 0.69
CA PHE A 310 22.73 15.03 0.40
C PHE A 310 22.22 16.06 1.43
N ASN A 311 21.49 17.09 0.97
CA ASN A 311 20.82 18.02 1.87
C ASN A 311 19.46 17.41 2.29
N PHE A 312 19.36 17.02 3.56
CA PHE A 312 18.17 16.40 4.14
C PHE A 312 17.13 17.38 4.67
N GLU A 313 17.23 18.67 4.35
CA GLU A 313 16.20 19.63 4.70
C GLU A 313 14.88 19.28 4.00
N LYS A 314 13.93 18.74 4.76
CA LYS A 314 12.56 18.58 4.30
C LYS A 314 12.03 19.97 3.93
N PRO A 315 11.58 20.18 2.68
CA PRO A 315 10.95 21.44 2.31
C PRO A 315 9.84 21.72 3.31
N ALA A 316 9.88 22.88 3.98
CA ALA A 316 8.79 23.31 4.83
C ALA A 316 7.54 23.20 3.99
N HIS A 317 6.59 22.34 4.39
CA HIS A 317 5.42 21.97 3.60
C HIS A 317 4.95 23.20 2.83
N GLN A 318 5.38 23.32 1.57
CA GLN A 318 4.66 24.16 0.65
C GLN A 318 3.28 23.54 0.75
N GLU A 319 2.28 24.36 1.01
CA GLU A 319 0.92 23.96 0.76
C GLU A 319 0.86 23.60 -0.73
N PHE A 320 1.34 22.42 -1.10
CA PHE A 320 0.79 21.58 -2.13
C PHE A 320 -0.60 21.24 -1.58
N GLY A 321 -1.43 22.29 -1.51
CA GLY A 321 -2.86 22.18 -1.43
C GLY A 321 -3.21 21.15 -2.46
N THR A 322 -4.00 20.21 -2.02
CA THR A 322 -4.62 19.10 -2.73
C THR A 322 -5.17 19.56 -4.07
N ARG A 323 -4.28 19.81 -5.02
CA ARG A 323 -4.52 20.31 -6.37
C ARG A 323 -3.85 19.36 -7.34
N VAL A 324 -3.97 18.07 -7.05
CA VAL A 324 -4.41 17.12 -8.07
C VAL A 324 -5.91 17.33 -8.22
N VAL A 325 -6.31 18.50 -8.74
CA VAL A 325 -7.61 18.63 -9.39
C VAL A 325 -7.36 18.03 -10.76
N LEU A 326 -7.69 16.75 -10.93
CA LEU A 326 -7.96 16.24 -12.26
C LEU A 326 -9.19 17.02 -12.73
N GLU A 327 -8.99 18.01 -13.61
CA GLU A 327 -10.07 18.63 -14.37
C GLU A 327 -10.68 17.54 -15.25
N ILE A 328 -11.60 16.76 -14.68
CA ILE A 328 -12.56 15.96 -15.45
C ILE A 328 -13.57 16.98 -15.96
N SER A 329 -13.64 17.18 -17.27
CA SER A 329 -14.63 18.09 -17.83
C SER A 329 -16.04 17.58 -17.52
N GLU A 330 -16.96 18.46 -17.14
CA GLU A 330 -18.38 18.15 -16.89
C GLU A 330 -19.07 17.45 -18.08
N ALA A 331 -18.46 17.48 -19.27
CA ALA A 331 -18.93 16.76 -20.45
C ALA A 331 -18.75 15.23 -20.34
N GLU A 332 -17.77 14.73 -19.57
CA GLU A 332 -17.48 13.29 -19.44
C GLU A 332 -18.40 12.60 -18.43
N LEU A 333 -18.94 13.33 -17.45
CA LEU A 333 -19.89 12.79 -16.45
C LEU A 333 -21.33 12.66 -16.97
N ASN A 334 -21.70 13.40 -18.02
CA ASN A 334 -23.06 13.37 -18.57
C ASN A 334 -23.29 12.24 -19.60
N GLY A 335 -22.27 11.44 -19.92
CA GLY A 335 -22.37 10.30 -20.84
C GLY A 335 -22.90 9.00 -20.22
N PHE A 336 -23.15 8.96 -18.91
CA PHE A 336 -23.48 7.74 -18.17
C PHE A 336 -24.81 7.81 -17.39
N ARG A 337 -25.79 8.56 -17.88
CA ARG A 337 -27.18 8.46 -17.39
C ARG A 337 -28.07 7.62 -18.30
#